data_AF-A0A1G1XR61-F1
#
_entry.id   AF-A0A1G1XR61-F1
#
_cell.length_a   1.000
_cell.length_b   1.000
_cell.length_c   1.000
_cell.angle_alpha   90.00
_cell.angle_beta   90.00
_cell.angle_gamma   90.00
#
_symmetry.space_group_name_H-M   'P 1'
#
loop_
_entity.id
_entity.type
_entity.pdbx_description
1 polymer ?
#
loop_
_entity_poly.entity_id
_entity_poly.type
_entity_poly.pdbx_seq_one_letter_code
_entity_poly.pdbx_strand_id
1 'polypeptide(L)' 'MDPQNDENLNEDDFRSLADNDFGVEEIEEETTELMEAHDIDQDTAERAREIMDEWGVDDEDVAVEMAEEGI' A
#
# COMPACT_ATOMS: atom_id res chain seq x y z
N MET A 1 -36.03 11.73 35.64
CA MET A 1 -35.93 10.94 34.41
C MET A 1 -35.29 11.85 33.40
N ASP A 2 -34.00 11.68 33.19
CA ASP A 2 -33.21 12.42 32.22
C ASP A 2 -33.35 11.70 30.85
N PRO A 3 -34.03 12.30 29.86
CA PRO A 3 -34.30 11.64 28.58
C PRO A 3 -33.17 11.84 27.56
N GLN A 4 -31.93 12.06 27.99
CA GLN A 4 -30.79 12.27 27.09
C GLN A 4 -29.87 11.05 27.04
N ASN A 5 -30.48 9.87 26.89
CA ASN A 5 -29.78 8.67 26.42
C ASN A 5 -30.34 8.29 25.06
N ASP A 6 -29.94 9.04 24.04
CA ASP A 6 -30.18 8.68 22.64
C ASP A 6 -28.87 8.93 21.88
N GLU A 7 -27.85 8.15 22.26
CA GLU A 7 -26.73 7.82 21.39
C GLU A 7 -27.26 6.97 20.23
N ASN A 8 -28.10 7.55 19.37
CA ASN A 8 -28.36 7.03 18.03
C ASN A 8 -27.11 7.34 17.18
N LEU A 9 -26.02 6.64 17.49
CA LEU A 9 -24.98 6.35 16.52
C LEU A 9 -25.67 5.49 15.45
N ASN A 10 -26.12 6.14 14.38
CA ASN A 10 -26.70 5.46 13.23
C ASN A 10 -25.70 4.40 12.76
N GLU A 11 -26.06 3.13 12.90
CA GLU A 11 -25.24 2.00 12.48
C GLU A 11 -25.00 1.99 10.95
N ASP A 12 -25.72 2.84 10.22
CA ASP A 12 -25.56 3.12 8.80
C ASP A 12 -24.40 4.09 8.46
N ASP A 13 -23.87 4.85 9.43
CA ASP A 13 -22.71 5.75 9.20
C ASP A 13 -21.39 4.96 9.07
N PHE A 14 -21.30 3.79 9.71
CA PHE A 14 -20.11 2.93 9.64
C PHE A 14 -19.96 2.25 8.27
N ARG A 15 -21.07 2.05 7.55
CA ARG A 15 -21.05 1.42 6.21
C ARG A 15 -20.66 2.40 5.09
N SER A 16 -20.80 3.70 5.33
CA SER A 16 -20.37 4.74 4.37
C SER A 16 -18.85 4.86 4.25
N LEU A 17 -18.11 4.48 5.31
CA LEU A 17 -16.64 4.46 5.32
C LEU A 17 -16.03 3.21 4.67
N ALA A 18 -16.82 2.15 4.47
CA ALA A 18 -16.34 0.91 3.87
C ALA A 18 -16.41 0.91 2.33
N ASP A 19 -17.19 1.82 1.74
CA ASP A 19 -17.40 1.93 0.28
C ASP A 19 -16.67 3.15 -0.31
N ASN A 20 -16.06 3.99 0.52
CA ASN A 20 -15.13 5.00 0.04
C ASN A 20 -13.79 4.31 -0.20
N ASP A 21 -13.74 3.59 -1.32
CA ASP A 21 -12.66 3.61 -2.31
C ASP A 21 -11.55 4.60 -1.89
N PHE A 22 -10.76 4.20 -0.89
CA PHE A 22 -9.43 4.74 -0.73
C PHE A 22 -8.83 4.50 -2.11
N GLY A 23 -8.47 5.57 -2.81
CA GLY A 23 -7.73 5.50 -4.07
C GLY A 23 -6.36 4.90 -3.80
N VAL A 24 -6.34 3.64 -3.40
CA VAL A 24 -5.23 2.73 -3.54
C VAL A 24 -5.18 2.55 -5.05
N GLU A 25 -4.48 3.48 -5.71
CA GLU A 25 -3.73 3.15 -6.92
C GLU A 25 -3.27 1.71 -6.75
N GLU A 26 -3.68 0.81 -7.65
CA GLU A 26 -3.51 -0.64 -7.48
C GLU A 26 -2.00 -0.96 -7.41
N ILE A 27 -1.42 -0.76 -6.22
CA ILE A 27 -0.02 -1.05 -5.95
C ILE A 27 0.03 -2.56 -5.94
N GLU A 28 0.81 -3.13 -6.84
CA GLU A 28 0.91 -4.58 -6.96
C GLU A 28 1.38 -5.17 -5.63
N GLU A 29 0.82 -6.34 -5.28
CA GLU A 29 1.08 -7.02 -3.99
C GLU A 29 2.59 -7.14 -3.75
N GLU A 30 3.34 -7.50 -4.80
CA GLU A 30 4.81 -7.59 -4.80
C GLU A 30 5.49 -6.25 -4.50
N THR A 31 5.01 -5.14 -5.06
CA THR A 31 5.54 -3.79 -4.78
C THR A 31 5.28 -3.40 -3.32
N THR A 32 4.12 -3.78 -2.76
CA THR A 32 3.80 -3.56 -1.34
C THR A 32 4.70 -4.39 -0.43
N GLU A 33 4.95 -5.64 -0.77
CA GLU A 33 5.87 -6.51 -0.03
C GLU A 33 7.29 -5.95 -0.03
N LEU A 34 7.78 -5.41 -1.16
CA LEU A 34 9.09 -4.76 -1.24
C LEU A 34 9.18 -3.52 -0.35
N MET A 35 8.14 -2.68 -0.32
CA MET A 35 8.08 -1.52 0.59
C MET A 35 8.17 -1.93 2.05
N GLU A 36 7.42 -2.96 2.47
CA GLU A 36 7.42 -3.42 3.87
C GLU A 36 8.69 -4.18 4.26
N ALA A 37 9.27 -4.96 3.34
CA ALA A 37 10.46 -5.77 3.60
C ALA A 37 11.73 -4.91 3.70
N HIS A 38 11.85 -3.88 2.85
CA HIS A 38 13.05 -3.06 2.72
C HIS A 38 12.91 -1.64 3.30
N ASP A 39 11.73 -1.28 3.82
CA ASP A 39 11.40 0.06 4.35
C ASP A 39 11.67 1.17 3.31
N ILE A 40 11.30 0.90 2.05
CA ILE A 40 11.53 1.78 0.89
C ILE A 40 10.25 2.49 0.45
N ASP A 41 10.42 3.60 -0.27
CA ASP A 41 9.31 4.35 -0.86
C ASP A 41 8.67 3.59 -2.05
N GLN A 42 7.42 3.94 -2.37
CA GLN A 42 6.65 3.36 -3.48
C GLN A 42 7.37 3.48 -4.83
N ASP A 43 7.97 4.64 -5.13
CA ASP A 43 8.77 4.84 -6.36
C ASP A 43 9.93 3.84 -6.46
N THR A 44 10.60 3.55 -5.34
CA THR A 44 11.73 2.62 -5.30
C THR A 44 11.26 1.18 -5.46
N ALA A 45 10.17 0.80 -4.78
CA ALA A 45 9.61 -0.53 -4.89
C ALA A 45 9.07 -0.82 -6.30
N GLU A 46 8.43 0.16 -6.95
CA GLU A 46 7.93 0.03 -8.32
C GLU A 46 9.08 -0.19 -9.31
N ARG A 47 10.18 0.59 -9.17
CA ARG A 47 11.40 0.39 -9.96
C ARG A 47 12.08 -0.94 -9.68
N ALA A 48 12.16 -1.36 -8.42
CA ALA A 48 12.77 -2.64 -8.07
C ALA A 48 12.02 -3.80 -8.73
N ARG A 49 10.69 -3.77 -8.70
CA ARG A 49 9.85 -4.74 -9.40
C ARG A 49 10.00 -4.67 -10.93
N GLU A 50 10.11 -3.47 -11.51
CA GLU A 50 10.42 -3.30 -12.93
C GLU A 50 11.81 -3.89 -13.29
N ILE A 51 12.81 -3.70 -12.44
CA ILE A 51 14.15 -4.28 -12.62
C ILE A 51 14.10 -5.81 -12.54
N MET A 52 13.35 -6.38 -11.59
CA MET A 52 13.18 -7.83 -11.50
C MET A 52 12.55 -8.42 -12.76
N ASP A 53 11.53 -7.78 -13.32
CA ASP A 53 10.83 -8.25 -14.53
C ASP A 53 11.63 -7.99 -15.83
N GLU A 54 12.17 -6.77 -16.01
CA GLU A 54 12.86 -6.38 -17.24
C GLU A 54 14.28 -6.96 -17.34
N TRP A 55 15.00 -7.03 -16.22
CA TRP A 55 16.39 -7.50 -16.18
C TRP A 55 16.49 -8.96 -15.75
N GLY A 56 15.38 -9.57 -15.31
CA GLY A 56 15.35 -10.95 -14.82
C GLY A 56 16.17 -11.13 -13.55
N VAL A 57 16.12 -10.14 -12.66
CA VAL A 57 16.79 -10.20 -11.35
C VAL A 57 15.89 -10.97 -10.40
N ASP A 58 16.29 -12.19 -10.03
CA ASP A 58 15.54 -13.02 -9.06
C ASP A 58 15.78 -12.58 -7.60
N ASP A 59 16.85 -11.83 -7.32
CA ASP A 59 17.21 -11.35 -5.99
C ASP A 59 16.60 -9.96 -5.72
N GLU A 60 15.58 -9.92 -4.86
CA GLU A 60 14.90 -8.69 -4.40
C GLU A 60 15.88 -7.63 -3.83
N ASP A 61 16.85 -8.03 -2.99
CA ASP A 61 17.86 -7.13 -2.44
C ASP A 61 18.67 -6.41 -3.53
N VAL A 62 19.03 -7.13 -4.60
CA VAL A 62 19.82 -6.58 -5.71
C VAL A 62 18.98 -5.61 -6.52
N ALA A 63 17.71 -5.94 -6.78
CA ALA A 63 16.80 -5.07 -7.51
C ALA A 63 16.50 -3.77 -6.75
N VAL A 64 16.36 -3.83 -5.42
CA VAL A 64 16.17 -2.65 -4.56
C VAL A 64 17.42 -1.77 -4.56
N GLU A 65 18.62 -2.33 -4.39
CA GLU A 65 19.88 -1.57 -4.45
C GLU A 65 20.03 -0.84 -5.80
N MET A 66 19.66 -1.50 -6.90
CA MET A 66 19.65 -0.89 -8.23
C MET A 66 18.61 0.23 -8.36
N ALA A 67 17.41 0.04 -7.80
CA ALA A 67 16.37 1.07 -7.79
C ALA A 67 16.79 2.33 -7.00
N GLU A 68 17.47 2.14 -5.86
CA GLU A 68 18.03 3.22 -5.03
C GLU A 68 19.21 3.94 -5.70
N GLU A 69 20.09 3.20 -6.37
CA GLU A 69 21.23 3.77 -7.10
C GLU A 69 20.79 4.54 -8.37
N GLY A 70 19.54 4.34 -8.79
CA GLY A 70 18.89 5.09 -9.87
C GLY A 70 19.44 4.75 -11.26
N ILE A 71 19.82 3.48 -11.44
CA ILE A 71 20.43 2.94 -12.67
C ILE A 71 19.37 2.75 -13.77
#